data_AF-A0A7W4GII6-F1
#
_entry.id   AF-A0A7W4GII6-F1
#
_cell.length_a   1.000
_cell.length_b   1.000
_cell.length_c   1.000
_cell.angle_alpha   90.00
_cell.angle_beta   90.00
_cell.angle_gamma   90.00
#
_symmetry.space_group_name_H-M   'P 1'
#
loop_
_entity.id
_entity.type
_entity.pdbx_description
1 polymer ?
#
loop_
_entity_poly.entity_id
_entity_poly.type
_entity_poly.pdbx_seq_one_letter_code
_entity_poly.pdbx_strand_id
1 'polypeptide(L)'
;MEFGIFTAKEYTRFRKSSVDLKKQLPYQPSVFYKKEWAGWNEFTGIKHKSSNIDLQQIQKIAIEMGIKTREEWRMAVATNRIDAPLYVSKVQGFSNWSQFLNVERYVGFDELLNFTRSLNLKTQTDWRKWCRDNERPSSIPFDLQTHYKSDYISANPNSKISFWRFIFVGFK
;
A
#
# COMPACT_ATOMS: atom_id res chain seq x y z
N MET A 1 -12.03 13.68 -11.62
CA MET A 1 -11.52 12.37 -11.14
C MET A 1 -10.13 12.19 -11.74
N GLU A 2 -9.09 12.55 -11.00
CA GLU A 2 -7.70 12.25 -11.38
C GLU A 2 -7.47 10.75 -11.17
N PHE A 3 -7.29 10.00 -12.26
CA PHE A 3 -7.17 8.53 -12.22
C PHE A 3 -5.84 8.01 -11.62
N GLY A 4 -5.06 8.87 -10.96
CA GLY A 4 -3.82 8.48 -10.25
C GLY A 4 -2.81 7.74 -11.14
N ILE A 5 -2.69 8.15 -12.40
CA ILE A 5 -1.80 7.51 -13.37
C ILE A 5 -0.44 8.21 -13.34
N PHE A 6 0.49 7.66 -12.56
CA PHE A 6 1.79 8.30 -12.35
C PHE A 6 2.95 7.68 -13.13
N THR A 7 2.69 6.55 -13.82
CA THR A 7 3.69 5.79 -14.57
C THR A 7 3.11 5.15 -15.82
N ALA A 8 3.99 4.76 -16.75
CA ALA A 8 3.66 3.87 -17.85
C ALA A 8 2.98 2.56 -17.40
N LYS A 9 3.38 2.02 -16.24
CA LYS A 9 2.83 0.78 -15.69
C LYS A 9 1.40 0.98 -15.20
N GLU A 10 1.15 2.07 -14.49
CA GLU A 10 -0.19 2.45 -14.03
C GLU A 10 -1.09 2.79 -15.22
N TYR A 11 -0.58 3.49 -16.23
CA TYR A 11 -1.32 3.74 -17.48
C TYR A 11 -1.74 2.42 -18.15
N THR A 12 -0.83 1.46 -18.22
CA THR A 12 -1.12 0.14 -18.81
C THR A 12 -2.21 -0.59 -18.02
N ARG A 13 -2.19 -0.50 -16.69
CA ARG A 13 -3.24 -1.09 -15.83
C ARG A 13 -4.57 -0.37 -16.02
N PHE A 14 -4.56 0.96 -16.01
CA PHE A 14 -5.73 1.80 -16.24
C PHE A 14 -6.36 1.51 -17.60
N ARG A 15 -5.57 1.47 -18.67
CA ARG A 15 -6.05 1.10 -20.01
C ARG A 15 -6.70 -0.28 -20.04
N LYS A 16 -6.24 -1.22 -19.22
CA LYS A 16 -6.76 -2.59 -19.15
C LYS A 16 -7.96 -2.73 -18.21
N SER A 17 -8.32 -1.71 -17.44
CA SER A 17 -9.41 -1.81 -16.44
C SER A 17 -10.80 -1.87 -17.08
N SER A 18 -10.94 -1.44 -18.35
CA SER A 18 -12.17 -1.63 -19.11
C SER A 18 -11.91 -1.84 -20.60
N VAL A 19 -12.87 -2.48 -21.27
CA VAL A 19 -12.83 -2.70 -22.73
C VAL A 19 -12.86 -1.37 -23.47
N ASP A 20 -13.62 -0.40 -22.97
CA ASP A 20 -13.74 0.92 -23.59
C ASP A 20 -12.44 1.71 -23.51
N LEU A 21 -11.77 1.73 -22.34
CA LEU A 21 -10.46 2.35 -22.20
C LEU A 21 -9.42 1.68 -23.09
N LYS A 22 -9.47 0.36 -23.25
CA LYS A 22 -8.57 -0.38 -24.14
C LYS A 22 -8.74 0.02 -25.61
N LYS A 23 -9.96 0.40 -26.02
CA LYS A 23 -10.28 0.88 -27.38
C LYS A 23 -9.91 2.35 -27.56
N GLN A 24 -10.18 3.19 -26.57
CA GLN A 24 -9.98 4.65 -26.64
C GLN A 24 -8.51 5.05 -26.46
N LEU A 25 -7.75 4.31 -25.67
CA LEU A 25 -6.38 4.67 -25.31
C LEU A 25 -5.35 3.83 -26.08
N PRO A 26 -4.28 4.43 -26.63
CA PRO A 26 -3.26 3.69 -27.36
C PRO A 26 -2.44 2.80 -26.43
N TYR A 27 -2.00 1.63 -26.92
CA TYR A 27 -1.11 0.75 -26.14
C TYR A 27 0.25 1.39 -25.86
N GLN A 28 0.79 2.13 -26.84
CA GLN A 28 2.05 2.86 -26.75
C GLN A 28 1.81 4.33 -27.09
N PRO A 29 1.48 5.17 -26.08
CA PRO A 29 1.25 6.60 -26.29
C PRO A 29 2.44 7.30 -26.96
N SER A 30 3.68 6.94 -26.59
CA SER A 30 4.89 7.53 -27.17
C SER A 30 5.07 7.26 -28.67
N VAL A 31 4.47 6.17 -29.17
CA VAL A 31 4.49 5.82 -30.60
C VAL A 31 3.27 6.42 -31.30
N PHE A 32 2.10 6.35 -30.67
CA PHE A 32 0.86 6.87 -31.23
C PHE A 32 0.89 8.40 -31.38
N TYR A 33 1.33 9.11 -30.35
CA TYR A 33 1.49 10.56 -30.32
C TYR A 33 2.91 11.00 -30.71
N LYS A 34 3.64 10.23 -31.51
CA LYS A 34 5.09 10.44 -31.79
C LYS A 34 5.48 11.89 -32.12
N LYS A 35 4.61 12.62 -32.83
CA LYS A 35 4.85 14.03 -33.23
C LYS A 35 4.68 15.03 -32.09
N GLU A 36 3.84 14.72 -31.12
CA GLU A 36 3.44 15.60 -30.01
C GLU A 36 3.93 15.06 -28.65
N TRP A 37 4.63 13.92 -28.65
CA TRP A 37 5.06 13.24 -27.44
C TRP A 37 6.19 14.01 -26.75
N ALA A 38 5.83 14.80 -25.74
CA ALA A 38 6.77 15.51 -24.88
C ALA A 38 7.21 14.69 -23.64
N GLY A 39 6.80 13.42 -23.55
CA GLY A 39 7.13 12.54 -22.44
C GLY A 39 5.97 12.28 -21.48
N TRP A 40 6.22 11.42 -20.48
CA TRP A 40 5.19 11.01 -19.52
C TRP A 40 4.67 12.17 -18.67
N ASN A 41 5.52 13.15 -18.32
CA ASN A 41 5.10 14.29 -17.49
C ASN A 41 4.02 15.14 -18.16
N GLU A 42 4.15 15.38 -19.46
CA GLU A 42 3.15 16.14 -20.22
C GLU A 42 1.91 15.28 -20.46
N PHE A 43 2.10 14.01 -20.79
CA PHE A 43 1.00 13.09 -21.07
C PHE A 43 0.11 12.81 -19.85
N THR A 44 0.66 12.76 -18.64
CA THR A 44 -0.11 12.55 -17.40
C THR A 44 -0.39 13.84 -16.65
N GLY A 45 0.21 14.97 -17.06
CA GLY A 45 0.18 16.25 -16.35
C GLY A 45 1.00 16.28 -15.05
N ILE A 46 1.76 15.22 -14.73
CA ILE A 46 2.46 15.08 -13.45
C ILE A 46 3.94 15.42 -13.61
N LYS A 47 4.39 16.46 -12.91
CA LYS A 47 5.80 16.87 -12.89
C LYS A 47 6.56 16.12 -11.81
N HIS A 48 7.45 15.20 -12.21
CA HIS A 48 8.34 14.52 -11.26
C HIS A 48 9.44 15.46 -10.74
N LYS A 49 9.47 15.67 -9.43
CA LYS A 49 10.51 16.48 -8.76
C LYS A 49 11.77 15.67 -8.46
N SER A 50 12.90 16.38 -8.34
CA SER A 50 14.19 15.82 -7.95
C SER A 50 14.11 15.12 -6.60
N SER A 51 14.92 14.08 -6.40
CA SER A 51 15.04 13.36 -5.12
C SER A 51 16.05 14.00 -4.17
N ASN A 52 16.66 15.13 -4.54
CA ASN A 52 17.55 15.92 -3.69
C ASN A 52 16.74 16.89 -2.82
N ILE A 53 16.02 16.37 -1.83
CA ILE A 53 15.21 17.12 -0.87
C ILE A 53 15.47 16.56 0.53
N ASP A 54 15.38 17.41 1.55
CA ASP A 54 15.42 16.99 2.95
C ASP A 54 14.21 16.11 3.32
N LEU A 55 14.50 14.84 3.64
CA LEU A 55 13.50 13.85 4.03
C LEU A 55 12.73 14.25 5.28
N GLN A 56 13.39 14.86 6.27
CA GLN A 56 12.77 15.20 7.55
C GLN A 56 11.71 16.31 7.37
N GLN A 57 12.03 17.29 6.52
CA GLN A 57 11.10 18.37 6.17
C GLN A 57 9.81 17.82 5.56
N ILE A 58 9.93 16.97 4.53
CA ILE A 58 8.76 16.43 3.83
C ILE A 58 8.00 15.39 4.66
N GLN A 59 8.70 14.67 5.56
CA GLN A 59 8.09 13.79 6.55
C GLN A 59 7.18 14.57 7.51
N LYS A 60 7.68 15.68 8.05
CA LYS A 60 6.90 16.54 8.96
C LYS A 60 5.61 17.03 8.30
N ILE A 61 5.70 17.51 7.06
CA ILE A 61 4.53 17.96 6.28
C ILE A 61 3.54 16.80 6.08
N ALA A 62 4.02 15.60 5.71
CA ALA A 62 3.15 14.44 5.52
C ALA A 62 2.35 14.11 6.78
N ILE A 63 3.03 14.12 7.94
CA ILE A 63 2.44 13.82 9.25
C ILE A 63 1.43 14.90 9.64
N GLU A 64 1.77 16.17 9.50
CA GLU A 64 0.89 17.32 9.79
C GLU A 64 -0.37 17.32 8.91
N MET A 65 -0.25 16.88 7.66
CA MET A 65 -1.39 16.71 6.74
C MET A 65 -2.23 15.46 7.01
N GLY A 66 -1.84 14.63 7.97
CA GLY A 66 -2.55 13.41 8.33
C GLY A 66 -2.45 12.29 7.28
N ILE A 67 -1.39 12.26 6.47
CA ILE A 67 -1.17 11.22 5.46
C ILE A 67 -0.76 9.93 6.14
N LYS A 68 -1.47 8.85 5.82
CA LYS A 68 -1.28 7.51 6.41
C LYS A 68 -0.89 6.46 5.39
N THR A 69 -1.16 6.70 4.11
CA THR A 69 -0.89 5.72 3.04
C THR A 69 0.01 6.26 1.94
N ARG A 70 0.68 5.34 1.24
CA ARG A 70 1.45 5.67 0.04
C ARG A 70 0.57 6.33 -1.03
N GLU A 71 -0.66 5.86 -1.16
CA GLU A 71 -1.64 6.35 -2.12
C GLU A 71 -2.05 7.79 -1.80
N GLU A 72 -2.32 8.10 -0.53
CA GLU A 72 -2.56 9.48 -0.08
C GLU A 72 -1.36 10.39 -0.33
N TRP A 73 -0.14 9.94 -0.05
CA TRP A 73 1.07 10.69 -0.36
C TRP A 73 1.16 11.01 -1.86
N ARG A 74 0.96 10.00 -2.71
CA ARG A 74 1.03 10.17 -4.18
C ARG A 74 -0.02 11.16 -4.66
N MET A 75 -1.24 11.08 -4.15
CA MET A 75 -2.31 12.02 -4.47
C MET A 75 -1.97 13.44 -4.02
N ALA A 76 -1.44 13.61 -2.80
CA ALA A 76 -1.06 14.91 -2.28
C ALA A 76 0.07 15.56 -3.11
N VAL A 77 1.05 14.78 -3.56
CA VAL A 77 2.11 15.27 -4.45
C VAL A 77 1.57 15.61 -5.84
N ALA A 78 0.75 14.73 -6.43
CA ALA A 78 0.24 14.95 -7.79
C ALA A 78 -0.72 16.14 -7.90
N THR A 79 -1.51 16.37 -6.87
CA THR A 79 -2.40 17.55 -6.75
C THR A 79 -1.65 18.81 -6.32
N ASN A 80 -0.31 18.78 -6.26
CA ASN A 80 0.54 19.87 -5.77
C ASN A 80 0.21 20.37 -4.35
N ARG A 81 -0.44 19.54 -3.51
CA ARG A 81 -0.65 19.83 -2.08
C ARG A 81 0.64 19.70 -1.27
N ILE A 82 1.57 18.88 -1.75
CA ILE A 82 2.92 18.73 -1.17
C ILE A 82 3.96 18.95 -2.26
N ASP A 83 4.90 19.84 -1.98
CA ASP A 83 6.09 20.01 -2.78
C ASP A 83 7.12 18.92 -2.43
N ALA A 84 6.99 17.74 -3.05
CA ALA A 84 7.92 16.62 -2.84
C ALA A 84 8.00 15.70 -4.08
N PRO A 85 9.01 14.82 -4.18
CA PRO A 85 9.02 13.78 -5.20
C PRO A 85 7.93 12.75 -4.95
N LEU A 86 7.29 12.32 -6.04
CA LEU A 86 6.31 11.24 -6.01
C LEU A 86 6.90 9.92 -5.47
N TYR A 87 8.18 9.67 -5.79
CA TYR A 87 8.92 8.50 -5.31
C TYR A 87 9.84 8.87 -4.15
N VAL A 88 9.25 9.06 -2.97
CA VAL A 88 10.03 9.30 -1.73
C VAL A 88 11.05 8.20 -1.46
N SER A 89 10.84 6.99 -1.98
CA SER A 89 11.80 5.87 -1.89
C SER A 89 13.13 6.12 -2.59
N LYS A 90 13.24 7.18 -3.42
CA LYS A 90 14.50 7.61 -4.04
C LYS A 90 15.21 8.72 -3.27
N VAL A 91 14.56 9.28 -2.25
CA VAL A 91 15.13 10.31 -1.38
C VAL A 91 16.09 9.65 -0.41
N GLN A 92 17.26 10.25 -0.21
CA GLN A 92 18.28 9.74 0.71
C GLN A 92 17.71 9.65 2.14
N GLY A 93 18.00 8.54 2.82
CA GLY A 93 17.54 8.28 4.19
C GLY A 93 16.15 7.66 4.28
N PHE A 94 15.41 7.51 3.18
CA PHE A 94 14.14 6.80 3.21
C PHE A 94 14.36 5.31 3.46
N SER A 95 13.73 4.79 4.51
CA SER A 95 13.78 3.37 4.87
C SER A 95 12.51 2.64 4.41
N ASN A 96 11.35 3.05 4.95
CA ASN A 96 10.04 2.47 4.67
C ASN A 96 8.92 3.46 5.01
N TRP A 97 7.72 3.19 4.49
CA TRP A 97 6.54 4.04 4.65
C TRP A 97 6.06 4.18 6.09
N SER A 98 6.17 3.13 6.90
CA SER A 98 5.75 3.15 8.30
C SER A 98 6.59 4.12 9.12
N GLN A 99 7.92 4.05 8.97
CA GLN A 99 8.82 5.02 9.60
C GLN A 99 8.62 6.43 9.03
N PHE A 100 8.46 6.56 7.71
CA PHE A 100 8.30 7.85 7.06
C PHE A 100 7.01 8.58 7.48
N LEU A 101 5.86 7.89 7.51
CA LEU A 101 4.57 8.50 7.87
C LEU A 101 4.27 8.45 9.36
N ASN A 102 5.18 7.89 10.17
CA ASN A 102 4.95 7.59 11.58
C ASN A 102 3.62 6.84 11.79
N VAL A 103 3.44 5.76 11.02
CA VAL A 103 2.27 4.89 11.09
C VAL A 103 2.71 3.48 11.44
N GLU A 104 1.96 2.86 12.35
CA GLU A 104 2.13 1.45 12.64
C GLU A 104 1.94 0.63 11.37
N ARG A 105 2.90 -0.27 11.11
CA ARG A 105 2.88 -1.07 9.89
C ARG A 105 1.72 -2.07 9.89
N TYR A 106 1.39 -2.57 11.07
CA TYR A 106 0.39 -3.60 11.24
C TYR A 106 -0.68 -3.15 12.23
N VAL A 107 -1.88 -3.66 12.03
CA VAL A 107 -3.02 -3.41 12.93
C VAL A 107 -2.75 -3.94 14.34
N GLY A 108 -3.51 -3.46 15.32
CA GLY A 108 -3.47 -4.01 16.67
C GLY A 108 -3.95 -5.47 16.73
N PHE A 109 -3.62 -6.17 17.81
CA PHE A 109 -4.00 -7.58 17.97
C PHE A 109 -5.52 -7.80 17.93
N ASP A 110 -6.31 -6.94 18.55
CA ASP A 110 -7.78 -7.06 18.53
C ASP A 110 -8.37 -6.85 17.14
N GLU A 111 -7.84 -5.90 16.36
CA GLU A 111 -8.24 -5.68 14.97
C GLU A 111 -7.87 -6.87 14.09
N LEU A 112 -6.68 -7.45 14.29
CA LEU A 112 -6.28 -8.70 13.65
C LEU A 112 -7.27 -9.83 13.96
N LEU A 113 -7.66 -10.01 15.22
CA LEU A 113 -8.63 -11.05 15.62
C LEU A 113 -9.98 -10.84 14.93
N ASN A 114 -10.48 -9.60 14.91
CA ASN A 114 -11.74 -9.26 14.24
C ASN A 114 -11.69 -9.58 12.74
N PHE A 115 -10.62 -9.17 12.07
CA PHE A 115 -10.41 -9.46 10.65
C PHE A 115 -10.28 -10.96 10.37
N THR A 116 -9.42 -11.66 11.10
CA THR A 116 -9.15 -13.08 10.84
C THR A 116 -10.35 -13.97 11.15
N ARG A 117 -11.17 -13.61 12.14
CA ARG A 117 -12.42 -14.33 12.47
C ARG A 117 -13.53 -14.09 11.45
N SER A 118 -13.58 -12.94 10.79
CA SER A 118 -14.56 -12.70 9.71
C SER A 118 -14.31 -13.56 8.48
N LEU A 119 -13.10 -14.11 8.32
CA LEU A 119 -12.73 -14.99 7.21
C LEU A 119 -13.17 -16.45 7.40
N ASN A 120 -13.63 -16.84 8.60
CA ASN A 120 -14.03 -18.21 8.94
C ASN A 120 -12.96 -19.29 8.63
N LEU A 121 -11.68 -18.93 8.74
CA LEU A 121 -10.55 -19.87 8.58
C LEU A 121 -10.41 -20.72 9.85
N LYS A 122 -9.64 -21.81 9.79
CA LYS A 122 -9.40 -22.68 10.97
C LYS A 122 -7.93 -22.98 11.20
N THR A 123 -7.13 -23.00 10.14
CA THR A 123 -5.75 -23.47 10.19
C THR A 123 -4.78 -22.50 9.52
N GLN A 124 -3.49 -22.67 9.82
CA GLN A 124 -2.41 -21.97 9.10
C GLN A 124 -2.46 -22.21 7.59
N THR A 125 -2.81 -23.42 7.18
CA THR A 125 -2.90 -23.79 5.76
C THR A 125 -4.01 -23.01 5.07
N ASP A 126 -5.16 -22.85 5.74
CA ASP A 126 -6.27 -22.04 5.24
C ASP A 126 -5.84 -20.58 5.07
N TRP A 127 -5.12 -20.02 6.03
CA TRP A 127 -4.57 -18.66 5.94
C TRP A 127 -3.62 -18.47 4.76
N ARG A 128 -2.67 -19.39 4.58
CA ARG A 128 -1.72 -19.33 3.47
C ARG A 128 -2.41 -19.44 2.12
N LYS A 129 -3.43 -20.30 2.01
CA LYS A 129 -4.26 -20.43 0.81
C LYS A 129 -5.06 -19.15 0.58
N TRP A 130 -5.73 -18.64 1.60
CA TRP A 130 -6.51 -17.41 1.52
C TRP A 130 -5.65 -16.22 1.06
N CYS A 131 -4.45 -16.05 1.62
CA CYS A 131 -3.52 -14.98 1.22
C CYS A 131 -3.02 -15.08 -0.22
N ARG A 132 -3.03 -16.28 -0.81
CA ARG A 132 -2.65 -16.50 -2.21
C ARG A 132 -3.79 -16.18 -3.15
N ASP A 133 -4.99 -16.60 -2.76
CA ASP A 133 -6.19 -16.54 -3.60
C ASP A 133 -6.91 -15.17 -3.49
N ASN A 134 -6.56 -14.36 -2.49
CA ASN A 134 -7.19 -13.07 -2.19
C ASN A 134 -6.17 -11.95 -1.99
N GLU A 135 -6.63 -10.70 -2.06
CA GLU A 135 -5.80 -9.53 -1.78
C GLU A 135 -5.70 -9.27 -0.27
N ARG A 136 -4.63 -9.80 0.35
CA ARG A 136 -4.34 -9.56 1.77
C ARG A 136 -4.04 -8.06 1.99
N PRO A 137 -4.70 -7.39 2.96
CA PRO A 137 -4.36 -6.02 3.32
C PRO A 137 -2.89 -5.88 3.70
N SER A 138 -2.24 -4.79 3.27
CA SER A 138 -0.83 -4.52 3.58
C SER A 138 -0.56 -4.37 5.09
N SER A 139 -1.58 -3.97 5.85
CA SER A 139 -1.57 -3.83 7.32
C SER A 139 -1.75 -5.15 8.09
N ILE A 140 -1.97 -6.27 7.41
CA ILE A 140 -2.04 -7.60 8.04
C ILE A 140 -0.81 -8.39 7.61
N PRO A 141 0.12 -8.79 8.48
CA PRO A 141 1.32 -9.50 8.05
C PRO A 141 1.00 -10.89 7.47
N PHE A 142 1.85 -11.40 6.58
CA PHE A 142 1.71 -12.78 6.10
C PHE A 142 2.03 -13.79 7.21
N ASP A 143 3.11 -13.55 7.96
CA ASP A 143 3.52 -14.38 9.08
C ASP A 143 2.92 -13.86 10.40
N LEU A 144 1.64 -14.18 10.62
CA LEU A 144 0.92 -13.77 11.83
C LEU A 144 1.62 -14.23 13.11
N GLN A 145 2.18 -15.44 13.11
CA GLN A 145 2.79 -16.02 14.29
C GLN A 145 4.03 -15.25 14.71
N THR A 146 4.90 -14.88 13.78
CA THR A 146 6.09 -14.09 14.10
C THR A 146 5.74 -12.71 14.66
N HIS A 147 4.69 -12.07 14.15
CA HIS A 147 4.33 -10.70 14.53
C HIS A 147 3.50 -10.59 15.81
N TYR A 148 2.63 -11.57 16.11
CA TYR A 148 1.68 -11.47 17.22
C TYR A 148 1.88 -12.56 18.28
N LYS A 149 3.07 -13.19 18.32
CA LYS A 149 3.36 -14.24 19.30
C LYS A 149 3.24 -13.72 20.73
N SER A 150 3.77 -12.53 21.00
CA SER A 150 3.74 -11.90 22.32
C SER A 150 2.32 -11.61 22.77
N ASP A 151 1.50 -11.02 21.89
CA ASP A 151 0.11 -10.70 22.17
C ASP A 151 -0.69 -11.98 22.45
N TYR A 152 -0.46 -13.02 21.64
CA TYR A 152 -1.05 -14.33 21.86
C TYR A 152 -0.64 -14.95 23.22
N ILE A 153 0.65 -14.90 23.60
CA ILE A 153 1.10 -15.44 24.89
C ILE A 153 0.46 -14.66 26.04
N SER A 154 0.38 -13.33 25.93
CA SER A 154 -0.27 -12.48 26.93
C SER A 154 -1.77 -12.80 27.06
N ALA A 155 -2.47 -13.01 25.94
CA ALA A 155 -3.90 -13.31 25.93
C ALA A 155 -4.25 -14.79 26.21
N ASN A 156 -3.27 -15.70 26.10
CA ASN A 156 -3.43 -17.13 26.35
C ASN A 156 -2.22 -17.69 27.13
N PRO A 157 -2.01 -17.26 28.39
CA PRO A 157 -0.79 -17.54 29.15
C PRO A 157 -0.57 -19.03 29.42
N ASN A 158 -1.64 -19.82 29.48
CA ASN A 158 -1.58 -21.26 29.70
C ASN A 158 -1.52 -22.08 28.40
N SER A 159 -1.45 -21.42 27.24
CA SER A 159 -1.42 -22.08 25.91
C SER A 159 -2.51 -23.15 25.73
N LYS A 160 -3.72 -22.92 26.26
CA LYS A 160 -4.80 -23.93 26.27
C LYS A 160 -5.22 -24.38 24.86
N ILE A 161 -5.07 -23.48 23.90
CA ILE A 161 -5.28 -23.71 22.47
C ILE A 161 -4.07 -23.20 21.70
N SER A 162 -3.80 -23.75 20.52
CA SER A 162 -2.69 -23.31 19.68
C SER A 162 -2.88 -21.89 19.15
N PHE A 163 -1.78 -21.22 18.76
CA PHE A 163 -1.79 -19.89 18.13
C PHE A 163 -2.85 -19.79 17.02
N TRP A 164 -2.82 -20.71 16.06
CA TRP A 164 -3.73 -20.69 14.91
C TRP A 164 -5.19 -20.91 15.31
N ARG A 165 -5.47 -21.77 16.30
CA ARG A 165 -6.83 -21.94 16.82
C ARG A 165 -7.29 -20.66 17.54
N PHE A 166 -6.43 -20.03 18.32
CA PHE A 166 -6.75 -18.80 19.04
C PHE A 166 -7.12 -17.64 18.10
N ILE A 167 -6.28 -17.41 17.09
CA ILE A 167 -6.47 -16.33 16.11
C ILE A 167 -7.80 -16.52 15.37
N PHE A 168 -8.02 -17.69 14.77
CA PHE A 168 -9.16 -17.88 13.87
C PHE A 168 -10.47 -18.27 14.54
N VAL A 169 -10.42 -18.97 15.68
CA VAL A 169 -11.61 -19.56 16.32
C VAL A 169 -11.83 -19.05 17.75
N GLY A 170 -10.75 -18.82 18.50
CA GLY A 170 -10.82 -18.47 19.92
C GLY A 170 -11.06 -19.67 20.84
N PHE A 171 -11.48 -19.39 22.08
CA PHE A 171 -11.61 -20.39 23.17
C PHE A 171 -12.87 -21.26 23.15
N LYS A 172 -13.65 -21.26 22.06
CA LYS A 172 -14.85 -22.11 21.95
C LYS A 172 -14.58 -23.56 22.39
#